data_AF-A0A2B8AVK2-F1
#
_entry.id   AF-A0A2B8AVK2-F1
#
_cell.length_a   1.000
_cell.length_b   1.000
_cell.length_c   1.000
_cell.angle_alpha   90.00
_cell.angle_beta   90.00
_cell.angle_gamma   90.00
#
_symmetry.space_group_name_H-M   'P 1'
#
loop_
_entity.id
_entity.type
_entity.pdbx_description
1 polymer ?
#
loop_
_entity_poly.entity_id
_entity_poly.type
_entity_poly.pdbx_seq_one_letter_code
_entity_poly.pdbx_strand_id
1 'polypeptide(L)' 'MTDPRFPEADQPIAEAIACRNAVQRCYSGLCRCGQPERYALEAAVTVYRYHHPEIPPAQAETIVSHWVAGPVRH' A
#
# COMPACT_ATOMS: atom_id res chain seq x y z
N MET A 1 -18.06 36.28 -3.64
CA MET A 1 -18.89 35.07 -3.63
C MET A 1 -18.24 34.10 -4.60
N THR A 2 -17.24 33.36 -4.11
CA THR A 2 -16.47 32.38 -4.88
C THR A 2 -16.72 31.04 -4.20
N ASP A 3 -17.21 30.07 -4.96
CA ASP A 3 -17.70 28.78 -4.48
C ASP A 3 -16.54 27.87 -4.01
N PRO A 4 -16.57 27.27 -2.80
CA PRO A 4 -15.43 26.52 -2.23
C PRO A 4 -15.47 24.99 -2.50
N ARG A 5 -16.13 24.52 -3.57
CA ARG A 5 -16.62 23.12 -3.65
C ARG A 5 -15.86 22.14 -4.55
N PHE A 6 -14.58 22.35 -4.89
CA PHE A 6 -13.87 21.33 -5.69
C PHE A 6 -12.45 21.04 -5.21
N PRO A 7 -12.26 20.11 -4.26
CA PRO A 7 -11.00 19.41 -4.05
C PRO A 7 -11.03 18.02 -4.72
N GLU A 8 -11.49 17.90 -5.98
CA GLU A 8 -11.70 16.57 -6.60
C GLU A 8 -10.54 16.10 -7.51
N ALA A 9 -9.52 16.94 -7.74
CA ALA A 9 -8.40 16.58 -8.62
C ALA A 9 -7.20 15.92 -7.88
N ASP A 10 -7.14 16.02 -6.54
CA ASP A 10 -5.99 15.51 -5.74
C ASP A 10 -6.29 14.18 -5.04
N GLN A 11 -7.57 13.75 -5.01
CA GLN A 11 -8.02 12.51 -4.38
C GLN A 11 -7.35 11.22 -4.90
N PRO A 12 -7.21 10.98 -6.23
CA PRO A 12 -6.68 9.69 -6.69
C PRO A 12 -5.19 9.51 -6.35
N ILE A 13 -4.43 10.61 -6.26
CA ILE A 13 -3.01 10.57 -5.88
C ILE A 13 -2.89 10.41 -4.36
N ALA A 14 -3.68 11.15 -3.58
CA ALA A 14 -3.67 11.07 -2.13
C ALA A 14 -4.08 9.68 -1.62
N GLU A 15 -5.08 9.04 -2.23
CA GLU A 15 -5.53 7.69 -1.87
C GLU A 15 -4.47 6.62 -2.19
N ALA A 16 -3.84 6.71 -3.37
CA ALA A 16 -2.74 5.81 -3.72
C ALA A 16 -1.53 5.96 -2.77
N ILE A 17 -1.20 7.19 -2.36
CA ILE A 17 -0.14 7.47 -1.37
C ILE A 17 -0.52 6.92 0.01
N ALA A 18 -1.77 7.11 0.45
CA ALA A 18 -2.26 6.60 1.72
C ALA A 18 -2.21 5.07 1.77
N CYS A 19 -2.64 4.39 0.69
CA CYS A 19 -2.63 2.94 0.60
C CYS A 19 -1.20 2.39 0.62
N ARG A 20 -0.28 2.99 -0.15
CA ARG A 20 1.15 2.64 -0.11
C ARG A 20 1.74 2.78 1.29
N ASN A 21 1.46 3.89 1.97
CA ASN A 21 1.94 4.12 3.34
C ASN A 21 1.39 3.09 4.33
N ALA A 22 0.10 2.73 4.22
CA ALA A 22 -0.52 1.72 5.08
C ALA A 22 0.13 0.35 4.89
N VAL A 23 0.34 -0.07 3.64
CA VAL A 23 1.02 -1.33 3.27
C VAL A 23 2.46 -1.35 3.79
N GLN A 24 3.23 -0.29 3.58
CA GLN A 24 4.61 -0.21 4.04
C GLN A 24 4.72 -0.21 5.58
N ARG A 25 3.79 0.46 6.27
CA ARG A 25 3.71 0.43 7.75
C ARG A 25 3.35 -0.95 8.28
N CYS A 26 2.42 -1.66 7.63
CA CYS A 26 2.06 -3.03 7.98
C CYS A 26 3.27 -3.96 7.84
N TYR A 27 3.91 -3.96 6.67
CA TYR A 27 5.09 -4.78 6.39
C TYR A 27 6.23 -4.49 7.39
N SER A 28 6.66 -3.23 7.49
CA SER A 28 7.77 -2.85 8.36
C SER A 28 7.46 -3.05 9.85
N GLY A 29 6.20 -2.87 10.26
CA GLY A 29 5.75 -3.17 11.61
C GLY A 29 5.89 -4.65 11.95
N LEU A 30 5.42 -5.53 11.07
CA LEU A 30 5.52 -6.98 11.26
C LEU A 30 6.97 -7.47 11.25
N CYS A 31 7.80 -6.97 10.34
CA CYS A 31 9.23 -7.29 10.32
C CYS A 31 9.93 -6.83 11.62
N ARG A 32 9.60 -5.64 12.15
CA ARG A 32 10.13 -5.15 13.44
C ARG A 32 9.69 -6.00 14.62
N CYS A 33 8.51 -6.62 14.55
CA CYS A 33 8.04 -7.58 15.54
C CYS A 33 8.69 -8.97 15.40
N GLY A 34 9.62 -9.16 14.46
CA GLY A 34 10.30 -10.44 14.23
C GLY A 34 9.48 -11.43 13.40
N GLN A 35 8.40 -10.99 12.74
CA GLN A 35 7.69 -11.86 11.82
C GLN A 35 8.51 -12.10 10.56
N PRO A 36 8.50 -13.33 10.01
CA PRO A 36 9.06 -13.63 8.71
C PRO A 36 8.52 -12.71 7.62
N GLU A 37 9.39 -12.27 6.71
CA GLU A 37 9.05 -11.36 5.61
C GLU A 37 7.88 -11.88 4.75
N ARG A 38 7.79 -13.20 4.56
CA ARG A 38 6.66 -13.83 3.84
C ARG A 38 5.30 -13.50 4.47
N TYR A 39 5.22 -13.55 5.81
CA TYR A 39 3.96 -13.30 6.52
C TYR A 39 3.69 -11.79 6.62
N ALA A 40 4.75 -10.98 6.71
CA ALA A 40 4.63 -9.53 6.62
C ALA A 40 4.10 -9.10 5.25
N LEU A 41 4.55 -9.75 4.16
CA LEU A 41 4.10 -9.50 2.80
C LEU A 41 2.64 -9.92 2.61
N GLU A 42 2.26 -11.13 3.03
CA GLU A 42 0.87 -11.62 2.96
C GLU A 42 -0.11 -10.70 3.69
N ALA A 43 0.25 -10.22 4.88
CA ALA A 43 -0.56 -9.27 5.64
C ALA A 43 -0.68 -7.92 4.91
N ALA A 44 0.42 -7.42 4.34
CA ALA A 44 0.44 -6.17 3.59
C ALA A 44 -0.40 -6.27 2.30
N VAL A 45 -0.39 -7.42 1.61
CA VAL A 45 -1.27 -7.73 0.46
C VAL A 45 -2.74 -7.75 0.89
N THR A 46 -3.03 -8.31 2.06
CA THR A 46 -4.39 -8.34 2.61
C THR A 46 -4.91 -6.91 2.86
N VAL A 47 -4.08 -6.04 3.44
CA VAL A 47 -4.42 -4.62 3.63
C VAL A 47 -4.66 -3.92 2.28
N TYR A 48 -3.78 -4.15 1.30
CA TYR A 48 -3.94 -3.56 -0.03
C TYR A 48 -5.27 -3.97 -0.69
N ARG A 49 -5.60 -5.27 -0.65
CA ARG A 49 -6.84 -5.80 -1.25
C ARG A 49 -8.11 -5.42 -0.51
N TYR A 50 -8.01 -5.06 0.77
CA TYR A 50 -9.15 -4.50 1.51
C TYR A 50 -9.59 -3.16 0.90
N HIS A 51 -8.62 -2.34 0.47
CA HIS A 51 -8.89 -1.06 -0.20
C HIS A 51 -9.14 -1.21 -1.70
N HIS A 52 -8.51 -2.20 -2.34
CA HIS A 52 -8.61 -2.48 -3.76
C HIS A 52 -9.12 -3.90 -4.05
N PRO A 53 -10.39 -4.21 -3.73
CA PRO A 53 -10.97 -5.52 -3.99
C PRO A 53 -11.03 -5.86 -5.49
N GLU A 54 -11.01 -4.85 -6.36
CA GLU A 54 -10.96 -4.96 -7.81
C GLU A 54 -9.65 -5.55 -8.34
N ILE A 55 -8.58 -5.51 -7.54
CA ILE A 55 -7.26 -5.99 -7.95
C ILE A 55 -7.10 -7.49 -7.62
N PRO A 56 -6.76 -8.34 -8.62
CA PRO A 56 -6.53 -9.75 -8.39
C PRO A 56 -5.38 -10.03 -7.40
N PRO A 57 -5.40 -11.16 -6.67
CA PRO A 57 -4.40 -11.46 -5.65
C PRO A 57 -2.95 -11.44 -6.16
N ALA A 58 -2.71 -12.07 -7.32
CA ALA A 58 -1.37 -12.14 -7.92
C ALA A 58 -0.85 -10.74 -8.33
N GLN A 59 -1.75 -9.86 -8.78
CA GLN A 59 -1.39 -8.50 -9.15
C GLN A 59 -1.13 -7.64 -7.90
N ALA A 60 -1.96 -7.78 -6.87
CA ALA A 60 -1.76 -7.14 -5.58
C ALA A 60 -0.41 -7.51 -4.95
N GLU A 61 -0.05 -8.79 -4.97
CA GLU A 61 1.24 -9.28 -4.47
C GLU A 61 2.43 -8.67 -5.25
N THR A 62 2.32 -8.57 -6.57
CA THR A 62 3.35 -7.93 -7.41
C THR A 62 3.50 -6.43 -7.07
N ILE A 63 2.39 -5.71 -6.87
CA ILE A 63 2.42 -4.28 -6.52
C ILE A 63 3.04 -4.08 -5.13
N VAL A 64 2.58 -4.86 -4.15
CA VAL A 64 3.03 -4.74 -2.76
C VAL A 64 4.50 -5.15 -2.62
N SER A 65 4.92 -6.24 -3.26
CA SER A 65 6.33 -6.67 -3.29
C SER A 65 7.24 -5.58 -3.84
N HIS A 66 6.86 -4.92 -4.94
CA HIS A 66 7.62 -3.78 -5.47
C HIS A 66 7.71 -2.61 -4.49
N TRP A 67 6.66 -2.36 -3.70
CA TRP A 67 6.67 -1.29 -2.69
C TRP A 67 7.52 -1.59 -1.46
N VAL A 68 7.65 -2.86 -1.07
CA VAL A 68 8.42 -3.28 0.11
C VAL A 68 9.87 -3.68 -0.19
N ALA A 69 10.17 -4.10 -1.43
CA ALA A 69 11.52 -4.47 -1.86
C ALA A 69 12.54 -3.31 -1.74
N GLY A 70 12.07 -2.07 -1.59
CA GLY A 70 12.92 -0.89 -1.47
C GLY A 70 13.74 -0.63 -2.74
N PRO A 71 14.52 0.47 -2.79
CA PRO A 71 15.49 0.64 -3.86
C PRO A 71 16.52 -0.50 -3.76
N VAL A 72 16.66 -1.28 -4.83
CA VAL A 72 17.73 -2.28 -4.98
C VAL A 72 19.05 -1.57 -4.71
N ARG A 73 19.65 -1.83 -3.55
CA ARG A 73 21.01 -1.38 -3.25
C ARG A 73 21.94 -2.33 -3.99
N HIS A 74 22.36 -1.91 -5.18
CA HIS A 74 23.49 -2.50 -5.90
C HIS A 74 24.80 -2.24 -5.15
#